data_AF-A0A1Z1WHS6-F1
#
_entry.id   AF-A0A1Z1WHS6-F1
#
_cell.length_a   1.000
_cell.length_b   1.000
_cell.length_c   1.000
_cell.angle_alpha   90.00
_cell.angle_beta   90.00
_cell.angle_gamma   90.00
#
_symmetry.space_group_name_H-M   'P 1'
#
loop_
_entity.id
_entity.type
_entity.pdbx_description
1 polymer ?
#
loop_
_entity_poly.entity_id
_entity_poly.type
_entity_poly.pdbx_seq_one_letter_code
_entity_poly.pdbx_strand_id
1 'polypeptide(L)'
;MLAEGNAYGDGDTSGDILEGFDVQFRALPQDLLTSSLVQASVFYGERQFSALQLVWPDGDGNFPGGEYAPAWLSDRQALSL
;
A
#
# COMPACT_ATOMS: atom_id res chain seq x y z
N MET A 1 6.35 28.20 2.28
CA MET A 1 7.23 27.12 2.78
C MET A 1 6.54 25.82 2.42
N LEU A 2 7.08 25.04 1.49
CA LEU A 2 6.59 23.68 1.26
C LEU A 2 7.02 22.87 2.48
N ALA A 3 6.08 22.21 3.17
CA ALA A 3 6.43 21.27 4.22
C ALA A 3 7.31 20.17 3.62
N GLU A 4 8.37 19.76 4.32
CA GLU A 4 9.12 18.55 3.94
C GLU A 4 8.14 17.37 4.01
N GLY A 5 7.94 16.72 2.87
CA GLY A 5 7.12 15.51 2.81
C GLY A 5 7.88 14.34 3.41
N ASN A 6 7.17 13.45 4.09
CA ASN A 6 7.74 12.18 4.54
C ASN A 6 7.88 11.24 3.34
N ALA A 7 9.02 10.54 3.26
CA ALA A 7 9.22 9.43 2.35
C ALA A 7 8.88 8.13 3.07
N TYR A 8 8.22 7.20 2.37
CA TYR A 8 7.84 5.89 2.88
C TYR A 8 8.40 4.79 1.98
N GLY A 9 8.66 3.63 2.57
CA GLY A 9 9.09 2.40 1.94
C GLY A 9 8.22 1.20 2.31
N ASP A 10 8.61 0.01 1.83
CA ASP A 10 7.94 -1.25 2.19
C ASP A 10 8.09 -1.56 3.68
N GLY A 11 6.98 -1.88 4.34
CA GLY A 11 6.92 -2.20 5.77
C GLY A 11 6.78 -1.01 6.70
N ASP A 12 7.00 0.22 6.20
CA ASP A 12 6.80 1.44 7.01
C ASP A 12 5.35 1.54 7.49
N THR A 13 5.17 2.18 8.65
CA THR A 13 3.85 2.50 9.19
C THR A 13 3.70 4.00 9.43
N SER A 14 2.45 4.49 9.37
CA SER A 14 2.15 5.90 9.61
C SER A 14 0.74 6.08 10.15
N GLY A 15 0.59 6.86 11.22
CA GLY A 15 -0.70 7.32 11.72
C GLY A 15 -1.18 8.63 11.06
N ASP A 16 -0.35 9.23 10.21
CA ASP A 16 -0.58 10.57 9.66
C ASP A 16 -1.37 10.57 8.34
N ILE A 17 -1.53 9.40 7.70
CA ILE A 17 -2.15 9.31 6.36
C ILE A 17 -3.66 9.12 6.42
N LEU A 18 -4.13 8.30 7.34
CA LEU A 18 -5.56 7.98 7.51
C LEU A 18 -5.97 8.28 8.95
N GLU A 19 -6.84 9.27 9.12
CA GLU A 19 -7.27 9.70 10.45
C GLU A 19 -7.90 8.54 11.23
N GLY A 20 -7.37 8.29 12.43
CA GLY A 20 -7.86 7.25 13.34
C GLY A 20 -7.29 5.85 13.08
N PHE A 21 -6.38 5.68 12.12
CA PHE A 21 -5.78 4.38 11.81
C PHE A 21 -4.29 4.50 11.49
N ASP A 22 -3.48 3.63 12.10
CA ASP A 22 -2.13 3.38 11.61
C ASP A 22 -2.21 2.58 10.31
N VAL A 23 -1.55 3.06 9.26
CA VAL A 23 -1.48 2.37 7.97
C VAL A 23 -0.10 1.76 7.81
N GLN A 24 -0.02 0.65 7.07
CA GLN A 24 1.25 0.05 6.64
C GLN A 24 1.39 0.19 5.12
N PHE A 25 2.61 0.43 4.67
CA PHE A 25 2.94 0.48 3.25
C PHE A 25 3.51 -0.85 2.77
N ARG A 26 3.08 -1.29 1.59
CA ARG A 26 3.54 -2.52 0.94
C ARG A 26 3.99 -2.22 -0.48
N ALA A 27 5.19 -2.64 -0.85
CA ALA A 27 5.65 -2.52 -2.22
C ALA A 27 4.84 -3.43 -3.15
N LEU A 28 4.41 -2.87 -4.28
CA LEU A 28 3.68 -3.62 -5.29
C LEU A 28 4.65 -4.26 -6.30
N PRO A 29 4.45 -5.55 -6.64
CA PRO A 29 5.13 -6.19 -7.76
C PRO A 29 4.92 -5.45 -9.09
N GLN A 30 5.92 -5.48 -9.99
CA GLN A 30 5.92 -4.71 -11.24
C GLN A 30 4.84 -5.15 -12.25
N ASP A 31 4.52 -6.44 -12.28
CA ASP A 31 3.42 -7.01 -13.05
C ASP A 31 2.06 -6.49 -12.56
N LEU A 32 1.90 -6.33 -11.24
CA LEU A 32 0.71 -5.76 -10.64
C LEU A 32 0.58 -4.26 -10.89
N LEU A 33 1.69 -3.53 -10.84
CA LEU A 33 1.74 -2.11 -11.22
C LEU A 33 1.31 -1.92 -12.67
N THR A 34 1.81 -2.74 -13.58
CA THR A 34 1.52 -2.62 -15.01
C THR A 34 0.04 -2.92 -15.32
N SER A 35 -0.55 -3.91 -14.65
CA SER A 35 -1.95 -4.28 -14.85
C SER A 35 -2.94 -3.34 -14.16
N SER A 36 -2.59 -2.80 -12.98
CA SER A 36 -3.48 -1.95 -12.18
C SER A 36 -3.34 -0.46 -12.48
N LEU A 37 -2.14 -0.02 -12.89
CA LEU A 37 -1.80 1.38 -13.15
C LEU A 37 -1.40 1.60 -14.61
N VAL A 38 -2.15 0.99 -15.55
CA VAL A 38 -1.90 1.05 -17.00
C VAL A 38 -1.66 2.48 -17.48
N GLN A 39 -2.41 3.46 -16.99
CA GLN A 39 -2.24 4.86 -17.37
C GLN A 39 -0.90 5.45 -16.92
N ALA A 40 -0.42 5.07 -15.73
CA ALA A 40 0.92 5.45 -15.29
C ALA A 40 1.98 4.79 -16.17
N SER A 41 1.83 3.50 -16.50
CA SER A 41 2.72 2.81 -17.44
C SER A 41 2.78 3.50 -18.81
N VAL A 42 1.63 3.91 -19.35
CA VAL A 42 1.56 4.68 -20.61
C VAL A 42 2.27 6.02 -20.49
N PHE A 43 2.05 6.74 -19.38
CA PHE A 43 2.66 8.05 -19.15
C PHE A 43 4.18 7.99 -18.99
N TYR A 44 4.67 7.03 -18.19
CA TYR A 44 6.10 6.86 -17.92
C TYR A 44 6.84 6.15 -19.06
N GLY A 45 6.13 5.43 -19.94
CA GLY A 45 6.72 4.72 -21.06
C GLY A 45 7.68 3.63 -20.60
N GLU A 46 8.94 3.71 -21.04
CA GLU A 46 9.99 2.75 -20.65
C GLU A 46 10.59 3.02 -19.26
N ARG A 47 10.23 4.15 -18.61
CA ARG A 47 10.75 4.47 -17.28
C ARG A 47 10.08 3.61 -16.24
N GLN A 48 10.90 2.89 -15.47
CA GLN A 48 10.42 2.15 -14.31
C GLN A 48 9.90 3.13 -13.25
N PHE A 49 8.81 2.74 -12.60
CA PHE A 49 8.26 3.41 -11.44
C PHE A 49 7.93 2.38 -10.36
N SER A 50 7.84 2.87 -9.13
CA SER A 50 7.43 2.07 -7.97
C SER A 50 6.16 2.67 -7.41
N ALA A 51 5.31 1.83 -6.83
CA ALA A 51 4.21 2.31 -6.00
C ALA A 51 4.12 1.46 -4.74
N LEU A 52 3.60 2.11 -3.70
CA LEU A 52 3.26 1.47 -2.43
C LEU A 52 1.74 1.35 -2.37
N GLN A 53 1.27 0.16 -2.02
CA GLN A 53 -0.08 -0.04 -1.54
C GLN A 53 -0.15 0.34 -0.07
N LEU A 54 -1.21 1.03 0.30
CA LEU A 54 -1.51 1.39 1.67
C LEU A 54 -2.56 0.41 2.21
N VAL A 55 -2.23 -0.26 3.30
CA VAL A 55 -3.13 -1.19 4.00
C VAL A 55 -3.40 -0.68 5.42
N TRP A 56 -4.61 -0.90 5.92
CA TRP A 56 -5.01 -0.51 7.27
C TRP A 56 -5.46 -1.74 8.09
N PRO A 57 -5.38 -1.68 9.42
CA PRO A 57 -5.76 -2.81 10.26
C PRO A 57 -7.27 -2.94 10.39
N ASP A 58 -7.73 -4.08 10.91
CA ASP A 58 -9.09 -4.21 11.42
C ASP A 58 -9.27 -3.47 12.76
N GLY A 59 -10.47 -3.59 13.35
CA GLY A 59 -10.79 -2.95 14.63
C GLY A 59 -9.96 -3.44 15.83
N ASP A 60 -9.28 -4.58 15.70
CA ASP A 60 -8.41 -5.16 16.72
C ASP A 60 -6.92 -4.84 16.46
N GLY A 61 -6.62 -4.05 15.42
CA GLY A 61 -5.25 -3.66 15.07
C GLY A 61 -4.50 -4.67 14.22
N ASN A 62 -5.16 -5.71 13.69
CA ASN A 62 -4.49 -6.72 12.88
C ASN A 62 -4.40 -6.25 11.42
N PHE A 63 -3.20 -6.30 10.85
CA PHE A 63 -2.99 -6.01 9.44
C PHE A 63 -3.28 -7.22 8.55
N PRO A 64 -3.71 -7.01 7.29
CA PRO A 64 -3.85 -8.07 6.31
C PRO A 64 -2.63 -9.01 6.25
N GLY A 65 -2.87 -10.33 6.29
CA GLY A 65 -1.82 -11.37 6.25
C GLY A 65 -1.02 -11.58 7.55
N GLY A 66 -1.38 -10.89 8.64
CA GLY A 66 -0.80 -11.15 9.97
C GLY A 66 -1.29 -12.46 10.60
N GLU A 67 -0.56 -12.98 11.59
CA GLU A 67 -0.85 -14.26 12.27
C GLU A 67 -2.28 -14.34 12.83
N TYR A 68 -2.77 -13.22 13.38
CA TYR A 68 -4.09 -13.13 13.99
C TYR A 68 -5.14 -12.46 13.07
N ALA A 69 -4.75 -12.10 11.85
CA ALA A 69 -5.62 -11.40 10.93
C ALA A 69 -6.66 -12.36 10.34
N PRO A 70 -7.96 -12.01 10.36
CA PRO A 70 -8.96 -12.86 9.75
C PRO A 70 -8.81 -12.85 8.22
N ALA A 71 -9.07 -13.98 7.56
CA ALA A 71 -8.85 -14.15 6.12
C ALA A 71 -9.58 -13.11 5.25
N TRP A 72 -10.79 -12.70 5.65
CA TRP A 72 -11.59 -11.70 4.94
C TRP A 72 -10.88 -10.35 4.82
N LEU A 73 -9.96 -10.03 5.74
CA LEU A 73 -9.24 -8.76 5.75
C LEU A 73 -8.25 -8.70 4.58
N SER A 74 -7.59 -9.81 4.26
CA SER A 74 -6.73 -9.96 3.09
C SER A 74 -7.52 -9.86 1.78
N ASP A 75 -8.70 -10.49 1.72
CA ASP A 75 -9.57 -10.46 0.54
C ASP A 75 -10.05 -9.02 0.24
N ARG A 76 -10.39 -8.26 1.29
CA ARG A 76 -10.88 -6.88 1.15
C ARG A 76 -9.81 -5.86 0.79
N GLN A 77 -8.56 -6.15 1.11
CA GLN A 77 -7.42 -5.28 0.82
C GLN A 77 -6.51 -5.86 -0.26
N ALA A 78 -7.02 -6.82 -1.04
CA ALA A 78 -6.40 -7.36 -2.26
C ALA A 78 -4.92 -7.76 -2.12
N LEU A 79 -4.54 -8.37 -1.00
CA LEU A 79 -3.17 -8.90 -0.81
C LEU A 79 -2.85 -10.07 -1.73
N SER A 80 -3.87 -10.80 -2.17
CA SER A 80 -3.77 -11.94 -3.07
C SER A 80 -4.26 -11.54 -4.45
N LEU A 81 -3.36 -11.01 -5.27
CA LEU A 81 -3.53 -10.93 -6.72
C LEU A 81 -2.55 -11.91 -7.37
#